data_AF-A0A378CD75-F1
#
_entry.id   AF-A0A378CD75-F1
#
_cell.length_a   1.000
_cell.length_b   1.000
_cell.length_c   1.000
_cell.angle_alpha   90.00
_cell.angle_beta   90.00
_cell.angle_gamma   90.00
#
_symmetry.space_group_name_H-M   'P 1'
#
loop_
_entity.id
_entity.type
_entity.pdbx_description
1 polymer ?
#
loop_
_entity_poly.entity_id
_entity_poly.type
_entity_poly.pdbx_seq_one_letter_code
_entity_poly.pdbx_strand_id
1 'polypeptide(L)'
;MRHANERRIHLDKALEYRRDLFTSRSQLAAEQYKHVDMARELQEHNGAEGDLEADYQAASDHLNLVQTALRQQEKIERYEADLDELQIRLEEQNEVVAEAVDRQEENEARAEAAELEVDELKSQLADYQQALDVQQTRAIQYNQALQALERAKALCHLPDLTPESADEWLETFQAKEQEATEKMLSLEQKMSVAQTAHSQFEQAYQLVAAINGPLARNEAWDVARELLRDGVNQRHQAEQAQGLRSRLNELEQRLREQQDAERQLAEFCKRQGKRYDIDDLETLHQELEARIASLSDSVSNAQEQRMALRQELEQLQSRTQTLMRRAPVWLAAQNSLNQLCEQSGEQFASGQEVTEYLQQLLEREREAIVERDEVGARKRAIDEEIERLSQPGGSEDPRLNALAERFGGVLLSEIYDDVSLDDAPYFSALYGPSRHAIVVPDLSRVAEQLEGLEDCPEDLYLIEGDPQSFDDSVFSVDELEKAVVVKIADRQWRYSRFPSLPLFGRAARENRIETLHAERESLSERFATLSFDVQKTQRLHQAFSRFIGSHLAVAFEDDPEEEIRKLNSRRGELERALSAHESDNQQNRVQYEQAKEGVSALKPPAAALEPAGG
;
A
#
# COMPACT_ATOMS: atom_id res chain seq x y z
N MET A 1 -45.86 48.05 135.93
CA MET A 1 -45.80 49.19 134.98
C MET A 1 -44.64 49.10 133.98
N ARG A 2 -43.39 48.75 134.35
CA ARG A 2 -42.26 48.65 133.39
C ARG A 2 -42.41 47.53 132.33
N HIS A 3 -42.84 46.33 132.73
CA HIS A 3 -42.99 45.18 131.81
C HIS A 3 -44.11 45.31 130.75
N ALA A 4 -45.11 46.18 130.97
CA ALA A 4 -46.18 46.41 129.99
C ALA A 4 -45.71 47.34 128.85
N ASN A 5 -44.86 48.31 129.15
CA ASN A 5 -44.27 49.20 128.15
C ASN A 5 -43.23 48.48 127.29
N GLU A 6 -42.40 47.61 127.88
CA GLU A 6 -41.43 46.79 127.12
C GLU A 6 -42.15 45.85 126.14
N ARG A 7 -43.23 45.16 126.56
CA ARG A 7 -44.03 44.31 125.66
C ARG A 7 -44.68 45.09 124.53
N ARG A 8 -45.15 46.32 124.80
CA ARG A 8 -45.74 47.18 123.75
C ARG A 8 -44.68 47.61 122.75
N ILE A 9 -43.49 48.02 123.21
CA ILE A 9 -42.35 48.35 122.33
C ILE A 9 -41.93 47.15 121.48
N HIS A 10 -41.90 45.94 122.05
CA HIS A 10 -41.57 44.73 121.29
C HIS A 10 -42.66 44.33 120.29
N LEU A 11 -43.94 44.48 120.63
CA LEU A 11 -45.06 44.25 119.71
C LEU A 11 -45.09 45.28 118.58
N ASP A 12 -44.86 46.56 118.90
CA ASP A 12 -44.77 47.63 117.90
C ASP A 12 -43.60 47.36 116.94
N LYS A 13 -42.41 47.00 117.45
CA LYS A 13 -41.27 46.57 116.61
C LYS A 13 -41.56 45.32 115.78
N ALA A 14 -42.27 44.34 116.32
CA ALA A 14 -42.63 43.13 115.56
C ALA A 14 -43.65 43.41 114.45
N LEU A 15 -44.58 44.35 114.67
CA LEU A 15 -45.51 44.82 113.65
C LEU A 15 -44.81 45.68 112.58
N GLU A 16 -43.82 46.48 112.98
CA GLU A 16 -42.92 47.21 112.07
C GLU A 16 -42.15 46.25 111.17
N TYR A 17 -41.41 45.29 111.75
CA TYR A 17 -40.69 44.28 110.98
C TYR A 17 -41.60 43.47 110.07
N ARG A 18 -42.83 43.14 110.51
CA ARG A 18 -43.79 42.42 109.66
C ARG A 18 -44.27 43.28 108.49
N ARG A 19 -44.46 44.58 108.66
CA ARG A 19 -44.78 45.51 107.57
C ARG A 19 -43.60 45.66 106.61
N ASP A 20 -42.39 45.75 107.13
CA ASP A 20 -41.17 45.82 106.32
C ASP A 20 -40.95 44.54 105.51
N LEU A 21 -41.24 43.37 106.09
CA LEU A 21 -41.14 42.07 105.42
C LEU A 21 -42.22 41.89 104.36
N PHE A 22 -43.42 42.44 104.58
CA PHE A 22 -44.50 42.40 103.59
C PHE A 22 -44.25 43.35 102.42
N THR A 23 -43.74 44.55 102.70
CA THR A 23 -43.35 45.52 101.67
C THR A 23 -42.16 45.03 100.86
N SER A 24 -41.14 44.44 101.49
CA SER A 24 -40.01 43.84 100.77
C SER A 24 -40.42 42.65 99.92
N ARG A 25 -41.32 41.78 100.39
CA ARG A 25 -41.90 40.71 99.56
C ARG A 25 -42.71 41.23 98.38
N SER A 26 -43.50 42.28 98.59
CA SER A 26 -44.27 42.92 97.51
C SER A 26 -43.36 43.56 96.47
N GLN A 27 -42.26 44.20 96.90
CA GLN A 27 -41.25 44.76 96.01
C GLN A 27 -40.51 43.66 95.26
N LEU A 28 -40.11 42.57 95.93
CA LEU A 28 -39.46 41.43 95.30
C LEU A 28 -40.34 40.78 94.22
N ALA A 29 -41.65 40.63 94.48
CA ALA A 29 -42.59 40.10 93.50
C ALA A 29 -42.76 41.04 92.29
N ALA A 30 -42.80 42.36 92.50
CA ALA A 30 -42.86 43.33 91.42
C ALA A 30 -41.58 43.34 90.57
N GLU A 31 -40.41 43.24 91.19
CA GLU A 31 -39.13 43.12 90.47
C GLU A 31 -39.01 41.79 89.73
N GLN A 32 -39.50 40.68 90.30
CA GLN A 32 -39.55 39.40 89.58
C GLN A 32 -40.43 39.47 88.33
N TYR A 33 -41.58 40.14 88.40
CA TYR A 33 -42.45 40.33 87.24
C TYR A 33 -41.75 41.18 86.16
N LYS A 34 -41.13 42.29 86.54
CA LYS A 34 -40.33 43.11 85.61
C LYS A 34 -39.17 42.34 84.98
N HIS A 35 -38.49 41.47 85.73
CA HIS A 35 -37.41 40.65 85.17
C HIS A 35 -37.92 39.65 84.15
N VAL A 36 -39.12 39.08 84.34
CA VAL A 36 -39.74 38.18 83.37
C VAL A 36 -40.16 38.93 82.11
N ASP A 37 -40.78 40.10 82.25
CA ASP A 37 -41.16 40.93 81.10
C ASP A 37 -39.93 41.42 80.34
N MET A 38 -38.89 41.88 81.05
CA MET A 38 -37.64 42.34 80.43
C MET A 38 -36.88 41.18 79.75
N ALA A 39 -36.94 39.97 80.32
CA ALA A 39 -36.39 38.77 79.67
C ALA A 39 -37.17 38.40 78.40
N ARG A 40 -38.49 38.59 78.40
CA ARG A 40 -39.34 38.38 77.23
C ARG A 40 -39.04 39.41 76.14
N GLU A 41 -38.98 40.69 76.48
CA GLU A 41 -38.61 41.77 75.54
C GLU A 41 -37.21 41.54 74.96
N LEU A 42 -36.23 41.13 75.78
CA LEU A 42 -34.90 40.75 75.31
C LEU A 42 -34.93 39.58 74.32
N GLN A 43 -35.80 38.60 74.54
CA GLN A 43 -35.92 37.45 73.65
C GLN A 43 -36.61 37.81 72.33
N GLU A 44 -37.62 38.70 72.37
CA GLU A 44 -38.27 39.25 71.18
C GLU A 44 -37.28 40.11 70.36
N HIS A 45 -36.46 40.93 71.03
CA HIS A 45 -35.42 41.72 70.36
C HIS A 45 -34.31 40.86 69.76
N ASN A 46 -33.83 39.83 70.47
CA ASN A 46 -32.84 38.90 69.92
C ASN A 46 -33.39 38.13 68.70
N GLY A 47 -34.68 37.79 68.71
CA GLY A 47 -35.34 37.18 67.56
C GLY A 47 -35.35 38.12 66.35
N ALA A 48 -35.78 39.37 66.56
CA ALA A 48 -35.81 40.39 65.52
C ALA A 48 -34.40 40.74 65.00
N GLU A 49 -33.38 40.76 65.85
CA GLU A 49 -31.98 40.90 65.43
C GLU A 49 -31.52 39.73 64.57
N GLY A 50 -31.89 38.49 64.93
CA GLY A 50 -31.60 37.31 64.13
C GLY A 50 -32.24 37.34 62.74
N ASP A 51 -33.50 37.77 62.64
CA ASP A 51 -34.20 37.92 61.36
C ASP A 51 -33.54 39.01 60.49
N LEU A 52 -33.18 40.16 61.08
CA LEU A 52 -32.44 41.23 60.40
C LEU A 52 -31.05 40.80 59.94
N GLU A 53 -30.35 39.98 60.72
CA GLU A 53 -29.06 39.41 60.32
C GLU A 53 -29.22 38.43 59.15
N ALA A 54 -30.28 37.62 59.13
CA ALA A 54 -30.59 36.73 58.02
C ALA A 54 -30.90 37.51 56.73
N ASP A 55 -31.71 38.56 56.82
CA ASP A 55 -32.03 39.44 55.70
C ASP A 55 -30.77 40.17 55.18
N TYR A 56 -29.90 40.64 56.08
CA TYR A 56 -28.63 41.25 55.71
C TYR A 56 -27.71 40.27 54.97
N GLN A 57 -27.64 39.01 55.43
CA GLN A 57 -26.87 37.97 54.76
C GLN A 57 -27.43 37.66 53.36
N ALA A 58 -28.76 37.52 53.23
CA ALA A 58 -29.39 37.28 51.94
C ALA A 58 -29.15 38.44 50.96
N ALA A 59 -29.25 39.69 51.42
CA ALA A 59 -28.96 40.86 50.61
C ALA A 59 -27.48 40.93 50.18
N SER A 60 -26.56 40.54 51.06
CA SER A 60 -25.12 40.42 50.74
C SER A 60 -24.87 39.36 49.68
N ASP A 61 -25.53 38.20 49.76
CA ASP A 61 -25.39 37.12 48.78
C ASP A 61 -25.95 37.53 47.41
N HIS A 62 -27.11 38.20 47.37
CA HIS A 62 -27.65 38.77 46.14
C HIS A 62 -26.72 39.82 45.52
N LEU A 63 -26.12 40.69 46.34
CA LEU A 63 -25.14 41.66 45.86
C LEU A 63 -23.91 40.97 45.24
N ASN A 64 -23.41 39.90 45.87
CA ASN A 64 -22.29 39.13 45.34
C ASN A 64 -22.62 38.45 44.01
N LEU A 65 -23.84 37.92 43.86
CA LEU A 65 -24.35 37.37 42.61
C LEU A 65 -24.40 38.43 41.50
N VAL A 66 -24.98 39.60 41.77
CA VAL A 66 -25.06 40.71 40.81
C VAL A 66 -23.65 41.17 40.40
N GLN A 67 -22.73 41.32 41.36
CA GLN A 67 -21.33 41.68 41.06
C GLN A 67 -20.61 40.61 40.24
N THR A 68 -20.99 39.34 40.39
CA THR A 68 -20.41 38.24 39.61
C THR A 68 -20.97 38.23 38.19
N ALA A 69 -22.28 38.46 38.04
CA ALA A 69 -22.93 38.63 36.74
C ALA A 69 -22.32 39.81 35.97
N LEU A 70 -22.08 40.94 36.63
CA LEU A 70 -21.45 42.12 36.01
C LEU A 70 -20.03 41.82 35.52
N ARG A 71 -19.24 41.09 36.32
CA ARG A 71 -17.89 40.63 35.92
C ARG A 71 -17.93 39.65 34.74
N GLN A 72 -18.94 38.80 34.66
CA GLN A 72 -19.12 37.92 33.51
C GLN A 72 -19.49 38.71 32.26
N GLN A 73 -20.33 39.74 32.40
CA GLN A 73 -20.68 40.61 31.28
C GLN A 73 -19.47 41.39 30.75
N GLU A 74 -18.65 41.99 31.63
CA GLU A 74 -17.39 42.61 31.22
C GLU A 74 -16.44 41.62 30.52
N LYS A 75 -16.49 40.33 30.90
CA LYS A 75 -15.68 39.28 30.28
C LYS A 75 -16.20 38.93 28.88
N ILE A 76 -17.52 38.92 28.68
CA ILE A 76 -18.15 38.72 27.37
C ILE A 76 -17.77 39.89 26.44
N GLU A 77 -17.89 41.14 26.90
CA GLU A 77 -17.52 42.32 26.11
C GLU A 77 -16.04 42.29 25.68
N ARG A 78 -15.14 41.80 26.55
CA ARG A 78 -13.72 41.59 26.18
C ARG A 78 -13.56 40.52 25.12
N TYR A 79 -14.29 39.40 25.22
CA TYR A 79 -14.21 38.35 24.22
C TYR A 79 -14.81 38.78 22.87
N GLU A 80 -15.85 39.61 22.87
CA GLU A 80 -16.36 40.21 21.63
C GLU A 80 -15.30 41.11 20.98
N ALA A 81 -14.62 41.95 21.75
CA ALA A 81 -13.51 42.76 21.25
C ALA A 81 -12.31 41.92 20.76
N ASP A 82 -11.98 40.83 21.47
CA ASP A 82 -10.92 39.90 21.05
C ASP A 82 -11.29 39.18 19.74
N LEU A 83 -12.58 38.83 19.55
CA LEU A 83 -13.07 38.23 18.30
C LEU A 83 -12.97 39.19 17.13
N ASP A 84 -13.33 40.47 17.33
CA ASP A 84 -13.18 41.51 16.31
C ASP A 84 -11.70 41.70 15.92
N GLU A 85 -10.78 41.72 16.90
CA GLU A 85 -9.34 41.79 16.62
C GLU A 85 -8.84 40.55 15.86
N LEU A 86 -9.29 39.35 16.26
CA LEU A 86 -8.94 38.12 15.58
C LEU A 86 -9.48 38.09 14.16
N GLN A 87 -10.67 38.63 13.90
CA GLN A 87 -11.23 38.71 12.56
C GLN A 87 -10.34 39.55 11.63
N ILE A 88 -9.87 40.71 12.09
CA ILE A 88 -8.94 41.55 11.33
C ILE A 88 -7.64 40.80 11.04
N ARG A 89 -7.05 40.12 12.04
CA ARG A 89 -5.83 39.32 11.83
C ARG A 89 -6.03 38.17 10.85
N LEU A 90 -7.22 37.58 10.82
CA LEU A 90 -7.56 36.49 9.92
C LEU A 90 -7.69 36.99 8.48
N GLU A 91 -8.23 38.18 8.29
CA GLU A 91 -8.24 38.87 6.99
C GLU A 91 -6.80 39.17 6.50
N GLU A 92 -5.92 39.69 7.35
CA GLU A 92 -4.50 39.90 7.03
C GLU A 92 -3.81 38.58 6.64
N GLN A 93 -4.08 37.49 7.35
CA GLN A 93 -3.53 36.18 7.00
C GLN A 93 -4.08 35.65 5.68
N ASN A 94 -5.36 35.87 5.40
CA ASN A 94 -5.96 35.47 4.13
C ASN A 94 -5.33 36.21 2.94
N GLU A 95 -4.96 37.48 3.09
CA GLU A 95 -4.22 38.21 2.05
C GLU A 95 -2.84 37.60 1.79
N VAL A 96 -2.11 37.23 2.84
CA VAL A 96 -0.81 36.55 2.71
C VAL A 96 -0.95 35.19 2.02
N VAL A 97 -2.02 34.45 2.34
CA VAL A 97 -2.32 33.18 1.68
C VAL A 97 -2.65 33.40 0.20
N ALA A 98 -3.44 34.41 -0.14
CA ALA A 98 -3.74 34.74 -1.53
C ALA A 98 -2.47 35.09 -2.33
N GLU A 99 -1.57 35.90 -1.76
CA GLU A 99 -0.29 36.23 -2.42
C GLU A 99 0.61 34.98 -2.59
N ALA A 100 0.56 34.04 -1.65
CA ALA A 100 1.28 32.77 -1.78
C ALA A 100 0.69 31.87 -2.89
N VAL A 101 -0.64 31.88 -3.04
CA VAL A 101 -1.33 31.17 -4.14
C VAL A 101 -0.94 31.76 -5.49
N ASP A 102 -0.97 33.09 -5.65
CA ASP A 102 -0.56 33.74 -6.90
C ASP A 102 0.90 33.38 -7.27
N ARG A 103 1.82 33.40 -6.29
CA ARG A 103 3.21 32.95 -6.49
C ARG A 103 3.29 31.47 -6.84
N GLN A 104 2.41 30.63 -6.31
CA GLN A 104 2.36 29.21 -6.64
C GLN A 104 1.93 29.02 -8.09
N GLU A 105 0.89 29.72 -8.55
CA GLU A 105 0.43 29.66 -9.94
C GLU A 105 1.51 30.11 -10.93
N GLU A 106 2.26 31.18 -10.62
CA GLU A 106 3.41 31.60 -11.44
C GLU A 106 4.51 30.53 -11.53
N ASN A 107 4.78 29.84 -10.41
CA ASN A 107 5.78 28.77 -10.36
C ASN A 107 5.30 27.52 -11.11
N GLU A 108 4.02 27.17 -11.01
CA GLU A 108 3.41 26.07 -11.74
C GLU A 108 3.46 26.33 -13.25
N ALA A 109 3.06 27.52 -13.71
CA ALA A 109 3.17 27.90 -15.12
C ALA A 109 4.63 27.84 -15.63
N ARG A 110 5.59 28.24 -14.79
CA ARG A 110 7.02 28.14 -15.12
C ARG A 110 7.50 26.69 -15.18
N ALA A 111 7.02 25.82 -14.30
CA ALA A 111 7.34 24.40 -14.31
C ALA A 111 6.77 23.72 -15.56
N GLU A 112 5.51 23.97 -15.89
CA GLU A 112 4.87 23.45 -17.10
C GLU A 112 5.61 23.88 -18.38
N ALA A 113 6.02 25.15 -18.48
CA ALA A 113 6.81 25.63 -19.61
C ALA A 113 8.16 24.92 -19.73
N ALA A 114 8.83 24.65 -18.61
CA ALA A 114 10.09 23.93 -18.59
C ALA A 114 9.91 22.44 -18.94
N GLU A 115 8.82 21.80 -18.49
CA GLU A 115 8.49 20.42 -18.85
C GLU A 115 8.21 20.29 -20.36
N LEU A 116 7.46 21.22 -20.94
CA LEU A 116 7.22 21.27 -22.38
C LEU A 116 8.51 21.45 -23.19
N GLU A 117 9.42 22.33 -22.75
CA GLU A 117 10.72 22.50 -23.39
C GLU A 117 11.56 21.22 -23.33
N VAL A 118 11.56 20.52 -22.19
CA VAL A 118 12.25 19.23 -22.03
C VAL A 118 11.67 18.16 -22.95
N ASP A 119 10.35 18.09 -23.09
CA ASP A 119 9.70 17.12 -23.96
C ASP A 119 9.94 17.41 -25.44
N GLU A 120 9.99 18.69 -25.84
CA GLU A 120 10.41 19.08 -27.18
C GLU A 120 11.86 18.65 -27.45
N LEU A 121 12.77 18.89 -26.51
CA LEU A 121 14.17 18.45 -26.62
C LEU A 121 14.31 16.93 -26.66
N LYS A 122 13.49 16.18 -25.92
CA LYS A 122 13.46 14.70 -26.01
C LYS A 122 13.02 14.24 -27.39
N SER A 123 11.99 14.87 -27.95
CA SER A 123 11.50 14.56 -29.30
C SER A 123 12.60 14.81 -30.35
N GLN A 124 13.21 15.99 -30.29
CA GLN A 124 14.33 16.34 -31.17
C GLN A 124 15.50 15.35 -31.03
N LEU A 125 15.87 15.00 -29.80
CA LEU A 125 16.96 14.05 -29.54
C LEU A 125 16.64 12.65 -30.08
N ALA A 126 15.39 12.20 -29.97
CA ALA A 126 14.96 10.92 -30.53
C ALA A 126 15.09 10.90 -32.06
N ASP A 127 14.64 11.97 -32.74
CA ASP A 127 14.78 12.12 -34.19
C ASP A 127 16.25 12.15 -34.62
N TYR A 128 17.10 12.90 -33.88
CA TYR A 128 18.54 12.93 -34.12
C TYR A 128 19.19 11.56 -33.92
N GLN A 129 18.80 10.81 -32.90
CA GLN A 129 19.34 9.48 -32.64
C GLN A 129 18.94 8.50 -33.75
N GLN A 130 17.69 8.53 -34.20
CA GLN A 130 17.23 7.71 -35.32
C GLN A 130 18.01 8.05 -36.61
N ALA A 131 18.22 9.33 -36.89
CA ALA A 131 19.02 9.75 -38.04
C ALA A 131 20.48 9.28 -37.94
N LEU A 132 21.07 9.35 -36.74
CA LEU A 132 22.43 8.91 -36.47
C LEU A 132 22.57 7.39 -36.70
N ASP A 133 21.63 6.58 -36.23
CA ASP A 133 21.65 5.12 -36.40
C ASP A 133 21.56 4.72 -37.89
N VAL A 134 20.71 5.42 -38.67
CA VAL A 134 20.63 5.25 -40.12
C VAL A 134 21.96 5.63 -40.79
N GLN A 135 22.59 6.73 -40.35
CA GLN A 135 23.89 7.15 -40.87
C GLN A 135 24.99 6.13 -40.55
N GLN A 136 25.04 5.60 -39.32
CA GLN A 136 26.01 4.57 -38.92
C GLN A 136 25.84 3.30 -39.74
N THR A 137 24.59 2.86 -39.95
CA THR A 137 24.29 1.69 -40.78
C THR A 137 24.80 1.88 -42.21
N ARG A 138 24.53 3.05 -42.81
CA ARG A 138 25.05 3.41 -44.15
C ARG A 138 26.57 3.48 -44.18
N ALA A 139 27.22 4.00 -43.14
CA ALA A 139 28.68 4.07 -43.05
C ALA A 139 29.32 2.67 -42.97
N ILE A 140 28.73 1.74 -42.20
CA ILE A 140 29.19 0.35 -42.13
C ILE A 140 29.06 -0.32 -43.50
N GLN A 141 27.89 -0.18 -44.15
CA GLN A 141 27.66 -0.73 -45.50
C GLN A 141 28.64 -0.16 -46.53
N TYR A 142 28.91 1.14 -46.47
CA TYR A 142 29.89 1.80 -47.33
C TYR A 142 31.30 1.25 -47.12
N ASN A 143 31.73 1.10 -45.87
CA ASN A 143 33.04 0.52 -45.55
C ASN A 143 33.15 -0.96 -45.99
N GLN A 144 32.08 -1.75 -45.82
CA GLN A 144 32.03 -3.13 -46.31
C GLN A 144 32.14 -3.18 -47.84
N ALA A 145 31.45 -2.29 -48.55
CA ALA A 145 31.54 -2.17 -49.99
C ALA A 145 32.95 -1.78 -50.46
N LEU A 146 33.60 -0.83 -49.77
CA LEU A 146 35.00 -0.48 -50.03
C LEU A 146 35.95 -1.65 -49.79
N GLN A 147 35.81 -2.38 -48.68
CA GLN A 147 36.62 -3.56 -48.40
C GLN A 147 36.41 -4.68 -49.43
N ALA A 148 35.16 -4.88 -49.88
CA ALA A 148 34.87 -5.84 -50.95
C ALA A 148 35.52 -5.42 -52.27
N LEU A 149 35.48 -4.13 -52.62
CA LEU A 149 36.14 -3.58 -53.79
C LEU A 149 37.67 -3.72 -53.68
N GLU A 150 38.28 -3.39 -52.55
CA GLU A 150 39.72 -3.57 -52.30
C GLU A 150 40.16 -5.03 -52.41
N ARG A 151 39.37 -5.96 -51.87
CA ARG A 151 39.61 -7.40 -52.03
C ARG A 151 39.53 -7.82 -53.49
N ALA A 152 38.53 -7.35 -54.23
CA ALA A 152 38.40 -7.63 -55.66
C ALA A 152 39.59 -7.05 -56.45
N LYS A 153 40.03 -5.82 -56.15
CA LYS A 153 41.25 -5.21 -56.72
C LYS A 153 42.48 -6.09 -56.49
N ALA A 154 42.66 -6.58 -55.27
CA ALA A 154 43.82 -7.40 -54.90
C ALA A 154 43.80 -8.79 -55.57
N LEU A 155 42.65 -9.49 -55.55
CA LEU A 155 42.49 -10.84 -56.11
C LEU A 155 42.53 -10.84 -57.64
N CYS A 156 41.91 -9.85 -58.28
CA CYS A 156 41.86 -9.72 -59.74
C CYS A 156 43.10 -8.99 -60.31
N HIS A 157 43.97 -8.45 -59.45
CA HIS A 157 45.13 -7.62 -59.81
C HIS A 157 44.78 -6.39 -60.69
N LEU A 158 43.64 -5.76 -60.40
CA LEU A 158 43.13 -4.58 -61.10
C LEU A 158 43.11 -3.37 -60.13
N PRO A 159 44.19 -2.57 -60.02
CA PRO A 159 44.26 -1.48 -59.03
C PRO A 159 43.24 -0.36 -59.29
N ASP A 160 42.85 -0.15 -60.55
CA ASP A 160 41.92 0.90 -60.98
C ASP A 160 40.47 0.44 -61.08
N LEU A 161 40.11 -0.73 -60.51
CA LEU A 161 38.73 -1.24 -60.53
C LEU A 161 37.76 -0.24 -59.85
N THR A 162 36.68 0.11 -60.54
CA THR A 162 35.61 0.95 -60.01
C THR A 162 34.31 0.13 -59.89
N PRO A 163 33.35 0.54 -59.04
CA PRO A 163 32.08 -0.18 -58.93
C PRO A 163 31.32 -0.23 -60.27
N GLU A 164 31.42 0.81 -61.10
CA GLU A 164 30.77 0.88 -62.42
C GLU A 164 31.41 -0.07 -63.45
N SER A 165 32.72 -0.34 -63.35
CA SER A 165 33.42 -1.26 -64.26
C SER A 165 33.44 -2.71 -63.76
N ALA A 166 33.04 -2.96 -62.52
CA ALA A 166 33.11 -4.28 -61.89
C ALA A 166 32.24 -5.33 -62.60
N ASP A 167 31.07 -4.94 -63.11
CA ASP A 167 30.15 -5.86 -63.79
C ASP A 167 30.74 -6.38 -65.12
N GLU A 168 31.36 -5.51 -65.92
CA GLU A 168 32.02 -5.90 -67.18
C GLU A 168 33.23 -6.83 -66.93
N TRP A 169 34.01 -6.56 -65.88
CA TRP A 169 35.11 -7.43 -65.49
C TRP A 169 34.64 -8.77 -64.98
N LEU A 170 33.52 -8.82 -64.25
CA LEU A 170 32.92 -10.06 -63.75
C LEU A 170 32.51 -10.98 -64.91
N GLU A 171 31.86 -10.45 -65.95
CA GLU A 171 31.54 -11.22 -67.16
C GLU A 171 32.81 -11.76 -67.84
N THR A 172 33.87 -10.96 -67.90
CA THR A 172 35.16 -11.36 -68.47
C THR A 172 35.82 -12.50 -67.67
N PHE A 173 35.79 -12.44 -66.34
CA PHE A 173 36.32 -13.50 -65.48
C PHE A 173 35.50 -14.79 -65.57
N GLN A 174 34.16 -14.69 -65.63
CA GLN A 174 33.28 -15.84 -65.84
C GLN A 174 33.55 -16.54 -67.18
N ALA A 175 33.73 -15.78 -68.26
CA ALA A 175 34.08 -16.33 -69.56
C ALA A 175 35.45 -17.04 -69.54
N LYS A 176 36.43 -16.45 -68.82
CA LYS A 176 37.78 -17.04 -68.67
C LYS A 176 37.76 -18.30 -67.81
N GLU A 177 36.92 -18.34 -66.77
CA GLU A 177 36.69 -19.54 -65.95
C GLU A 177 36.10 -20.66 -66.81
N GLN A 178 35.04 -20.38 -67.58
CA GLN A 178 34.45 -21.34 -68.50
C GLN A 178 35.47 -21.87 -69.51
N GLU A 179 36.23 -20.99 -70.17
CA GLU A 179 37.28 -21.41 -71.12
C GLU A 179 38.36 -22.28 -70.46
N ALA A 180 38.77 -21.96 -69.23
CA ALA A 180 39.75 -22.75 -68.49
C ALA A 180 39.22 -24.14 -68.11
N THR A 181 37.96 -24.23 -67.69
CA THR A 181 37.30 -25.52 -67.39
C THR A 181 37.14 -26.38 -68.64
N GLU A 182 36.74 -25.80 -69.77
CA GLU A 182 36.65 -26.51 -71.05
C GLU A 182 38.02 -27.01 -71.53
N LYS A 183 39.05 -26.18 -71.41
CA LYS A 183 40.43 -26.58 -71.73
C LYS A 183 40.92 -27.70 -70.81
N MET A 184 40.70 -27.60 -69.50
CA MET A 184 41.04 -28.64 -68.53
C MET A 184 40.36 -29.95 -68.90
N LEU A 185 39.05 -29.94 -69.17
CA LEU A 185 38.29 -31.13 -69.53
C LEU A 185 38.80 -31.76 -70.84
N SER A 186 39.14 -30.93 -71.83
CA SER A 186 39.74 -31.42 -73.09
C SER A 186 41.14 -32.03 -72.89
N LEU A 187 41.93 -31.48 -71.96
CA LEU A 187 43.26 -32.00 -71.62
C LEU A 187 43.16 -33.25 -70.77
N GLU A 188 42.19 -33.35 -69.87
CA GLU A 188 41.93 -34.55 -69.07
C GLU A 188 41.50 -35.74 -69.95
N GLN A 189 40.66 -35.50 -70.95
CA GLN A 189 40.33 -36.51 -71.96
C GLN A 189 41.59 -36.95 -72.74
N LYS A 190 42.44 -36.02 -73.18
CA LYS A 190 43.70 -36.37 -73.87
C LYS A 190 44.69 -37.05 -72.93
N MET A 191 44.74 -36.65 -71.66
CA MET A 191 45.66 -37.20 -70.66
C MET A 191 45.24 -38.60 -70.24
N SER A 192 43.95 -38.89 -70.09
CA SER A 192 43.48 -40.27 -69.82
C SER A 192 43.80 -41.22 -70.98
N VAL A 193 43.61 -40.76 -72.23
CA VAL A 193 44.00 -41.53 -73.43
C VAL A 193 45.53 -41.67 -73.52
N ALA A 194 46.29 -40.61 -73.20
CA ALA A 194 47.75 -40.66 -73.19
C ALA A 194 48.31 -41.52 -72.06
N GLN A 195 47.69 -41.52 -70.86
CA GLN A 195 48.09 -42.36 -69.73
C GLN A 195 47.78 -43.84 -69.99
N THR A 196 46.64 -44.15 -70.59
CA THR A 196 46.31 -45.53 -71.02
C THR A 196 47.23 -46.00 -72.13
N ALA A 197 47.55 -45.15 -73.12
CA ALA A 197 48.54 -45.47 -74.15
C ALA A 197 49.97 -45.60 -73.58
N HIS A 198 50.35 -44.76 -72.62
CA HIS A 198 51.66 -44.78 -71.98
C HIS A 198 51.83 -45.99 -71.08
N SER A 199 50.82 -46.36 -70.29
CA SER A 199 50.87 -47.58 -69.45
C SER A 199 50.92 -48.84 -70.31
N GLN A 200 50.15 -48.90 -71.41
CA GLN A 200 50.24 -50.00 -72.38
C GLN A 200 51.61 -50.05 -73.07
N PHE A 201 52.18 -48.90 -73.43
CA PHE A 201 53.53 -48.84 -74.02
C PHE A 201 54.62 -49.22 -73.02
N GLU A 202 54.56 -48.76 -71.77
CA GLU A 202 55.52 -49.14 -70.73
C GLU A 202 55.41 -50.62 -70.38
N GLN A 203 54.20 -51.18 -70.28
CA GLN A 203 54.01 -52.61 -70.10
C GLN A 203 54.62 -53.41 -71.27
N ALA A 204 54.36 -53.00 -72.52
CA ALA A 204 54.94 -53.66 -73.69
C ALA A 204 56.48 -53.50 -73.76
N TYR A 205 57.00 -52.31 -73.47
CA TYR A 205 58.43 -52.02 -73.46
C TYR A 205 59.17 -52.76 -72.34
N GLN A 206 58.60 -52.81 -71.13
CA GLN A 206 59.15 -53.59 -70.02
C GLN A 206 59.19 -55.08 -70.35
N LEU A 207 58.16 -55.62 -71.01
CA LEU A 207 58.15 -57.02 -71.47
C LEU A 207 59.25 -57.27 -72.51
N VAL A 208 59.49 -56.35 -73.44
CA VAL A 208 60.54 -56.49 -74.47
C VAL A 208 61.94 -56.31 -73.87
N ALA A 209 62.13 -55.34 -72.98
CA ALA A 209 63.39 -55.09 -72.27
C ALA A 209 63.74 -56.22 -71.29
N ALA A 210 62.74 -56.85 -70.66
CA ALA A 210 62.95 -58.03 -69.82
C ALA A 210 63.44 -59.25 -70.62
N ILE A 211 63.11 -59.35 -71.91
CA ILE A 211 63.46 -60.51 -72.75
C ILE A 211 64.77 -60.29 -73.53
N ASN A 212 65.04 -59.10 -74.11
CA ASN A 212 66.31 -58.83 -74.83
C ASN A 212 67.40 -58.13 -74.01
N GLY A 213 67.05 -57.54 -72.85
CA GLY A 213 67.95 -56.67 -72.07
C GLY A 213 67.72 -55.17 -72.36
N PRO A 214 68.54 -54.26 -71.80
CA PRO A 214 68.34 -52.82 -71.95
C PRO A 214 68.54 -52.39 -73.40
N LEU A 215 67.48 -51.86 -74.01
CA LEU A 215 67.44 -51.36 -75.39
C LEU A 215 66.80 -49.97 -75.43
N ALA A 216 67.18 -49.15 -76.40
CA ALA A 216 66.62 -47.80 -76.51
C ALA A 216 65.13 -47.85 -76.95
N ARG A 217 64.30 -46.94 -76.45
CA ARG A 217 62.83 -46.96 -76.64
C ARG A 217 62.40 -46.96 -78.12
N ASN A 218 63.24 -46.45 -79.02
CA ASN A 218 63.04 -46.42 -80.46
C ASN A 218 63.31 -47.77 -81.17
N GLU A 219 64.10 -48.67 -80.57
CA GLU A 219 64.48 -49.98 -81.15
C GLU A 219 63.57 -51.12 -80.64
N ALA A 220 62.73 -50.83 -79.65
CA ALA A 220 61.86 -51.81 -78.99
C ALA A 220 60.87 -52.51 -79.91
N TRP A 221 60.39 -51.83 -80.95
CA TRP A 221 59.38 -52.38 -81.84
C TRP A 221 59.94 -53.47 -82.77
N ASP A 222 61.12 -53.26 -83.34
CA ASP A 222 61.77 -54.24 -84.22
C ASP A 222 62.25 -55.46 -83.44
N VAL A 223 62.81 -55.25 -82.25
CA VAL A 223 63.27 -56.31 -81.34
C VAL A 223 62.11 -57.16 -80.81
N ALA A 224 60.97 -56.56 -80.45
CA ALA A 224 59.79 -57.30 -80.00
C ALA A 224 59.32 -58.33 -81.04
N ARG A 225 59.49 -58.01 -82.33
CA ARG A 225 59.09 -58.85 -83.45
C ARG A 225 60.03 -60.03 -83.66
N GLU A 226 61.34 -59.85 -83.43
CA GLU A 226 62.33 -60.94 -83.45
C GLU A 226 62.19 -61.86 -82.23
N LEU A 227 61.99 -61.29 -81.04
CA LEU A 227 61.77 -62.03 -79.80
C LEU A 227 60.52 -62.93 -79.82
N LEU A 228 59.43 -62.48 -80.44
CA LEU A 228 58.23 -63.32 -80.63
C LEU A 228 58.50 -64.51 -81.56
N ARG A 229 59.51 -64.42 -82.42
CA ARG A 229 59.96 -65.48 -83.32
C ARG A 229 60.89 -66.47 -82.59
N ASP A 230 61.77 -65.96 -81.73
CA ASP A 230 62.69 -66.74 -80.90
C ASP A 230 62.01 -67.39 -79.68
N GLY A 231 60.94 -66.79 -79.16
CA GLY A 231 60.15 -67.30 -78.04
C GLY A 231 59.42 -68.61 -78.32
N VAL A 232 59.16 -68.94 -79.59
CA VAL A 232 58.65 -70.26 -79.99
C VAL A 232 59.74 -71.35 -79.82
N ASN A 233 61.02 -70.99 -79.99
CA ASN A 233 62.15 -71.91 -79.85
C ASN A 233 62.67 -72.01 -78.40
N GLN A 234 62.59 -70.93 -77.62
CA GLN A 234 63.06 -70.92 -76.22
C GLN A 234 62.04 -71.43 -75.18
N ARG A 235 60.75 -71.50 -75.51
CA ARG A 235 59.73 -72.16 -74.66
C ARG A 235 60.03 -73.64 -74.39
N HIS A 236 60.86 -74.29 -75.21
CA HIS A 236 61.29 -75.67 -75.00
C HIS A 236 62.54 -75.81 -74.10
N GLN A 237 63.27 -74.71 -73.83
CA GLN A 237 64.50 -74.70 -73.03
C GLN A 237 64.33 -74.03 -71.65
N ALA A 238 63.25 -73.27 -71.44
CA ALA A 238 63.01 -72.49 -70.21
C ALA A 238 62.22 -73.23 -69.09
N GLU A 239 61.70 -74.43 -69.32
CA GLU A 239 60.99 -75.20 -68.27
C GLU A 239 61.90 -75.67 -67.11
N GLN A 240 63.23 -75.55 -67.22
CA GLN A 240 64.16 -76.09 -66.21
C GLN A 240 64.91 -75.06 -65.35
N ALA A 241 64.73 -73.74 -65.53
CA ALA A 241 65.59 -72.73 -64.85
C ALA A 241 64.85 -71.64 -64.05
N GLN A 242 63.51 -71.64 -63.99
CA GLN A 242 62.73 -70.52 -63.44
C GLN A 242 62.50 -70.58 -61.91
N GLY A 243 62.72 -71.73 -61.26
CA GLY A 243 62.45 -71.89 -59.82
C GLY A 243 63.51 -71.39 -58.84
N LEU A 244 64.76 -71.14 -59.30
CA LEU A 244 65.89 -70.88 -58.40
C LEU A 244 66.36 -69.42 -58.37
N ARG A 245 65.88 -68.54 -59.27
CA ARG A 245 66.31 -67.13 -59.34
C ARG A 245 65.35 -66.14 -58.66
N SER A 246 64.06 -66.45 -58.56
CA SER A 246 63.07 -65.60 -57.85
C SER A 246 63.28 -65.59 -56.34
N ARG A 247 63.69 -66.73 -55.76
CA ARG A 247 63.94 -66.87 -54.30
C ARG A 247 65.18 -66.12 -53.81
N LEU A 248 66.09 -65.72 -54.69
CA LEU A 248 67.33 -65.04 -54.30
C LEU A 248 67.14 -63.51 -54.22
N ASN A 249 66.35 -62.93 -55.12
CA ASN A 249 66.06 -61.48 -55.12
C ASN A 249 65.09 -61.05 -54.00
N GLU A 250 64.15 -61.92 -53.59
CA GLU A 250 63.28 -61.65 -52.43
C GLU A 250 64.06 -61.56 -51.11
N LEU A 251 65.16 -62.30 -50.97
CA LEU A 251 65.95 -62.30 -49.74
C LEU A 251 66.83 -61.05 -49.60
N GLU A 252 67.31 -60.48 -50.70
CA GLU A 252 68.13 -59.26 -50.68
C GLU A 252 67.31 -57.99 -50.40
N GLN A 253 66.04 -57.95 -50.81
CA GLN A 253 65.13 -56.82 -50.55
C GLN A 253 64.69 -56.79 -49.07
N ARG A 254 64.41 -57.97 -48.49
CA ARG A 254 64.05 -58.12 -47.07
C ARG A 254 65.16 -57.70 -46.11
N LEU A 255 66.43 -57.86 -46.48
CA LEU A 255 67.56 -57.44 -45.63
C LEU A 255 67.66 -55.91 -45.49
N ARG A 256 67.29 -55.15 -46.53
CA ARG A 256 67.32 -53.68 -46.49
C ARG A 256 66.17 -53.10 -45.67
N GLU A 257 64.99 -53.67 -45.80
CA GLU A 257 63.81 -53.29 -44.99
C GLU A 257 64.06 -53.55 -43.49
N GLN A 258 64.74 -54.65 -43.13
CA GLN A 258 65.15 -54.93 -41.75
C GLN A 258 66.11 -53.87 -41.19
N GLN A 259 67.09 -53.41 -41.96
CA GLN A 259 68.08 -52.43 -41.49
C GLN A 259 67.49 -51.02 -41.27
N ASP A 260 66.50 -50.62 -42.06
CA ASP A 260 65.83 -49.32 -41.88
C ASP A 260 64.81 -49.36 -40.73
N ALA A 261 64.15 -50.50 -40.50
CA ALA A 261 63.28 -50.72 -39.35
C ALA A 261 64.05 -50.69 -38.02
N GLU A 262 65.23 -51.30 -37.94
CA GLU A 262 66.11 -51.26 -36.75
C GLU A 262 66.55 -49.83 -36.39
N ARG A 263 66.80 -48.98 -37.39
CA ARG A 263 67.16 -47.56 -37.17
C ARG A 263 66.00 -46.76 -36.61
N GLN A 264 64.79 -46.92 -37.15
CA GLN A 264 63.59 -46.22 -36.67
C GLN A 264 63.21 -46.67 -35.24
N LEU A 265 63.37 -47.96 -34.94
CA LEU A 265 63.24 -48.52 -33.58
C LEU A 265 64.23 -47.89 -32.59
N ALA A 266 65.49 -47.72 -32.99
CA ALA A 266 66.50 -47.09 -32.16
C ALA A 266 66.22 -45.60 -31.90
N GLU A 267 65.65 -44.88 -32.87
CA GLU A 267 65.23 -43.48 -32.70
C GLU A 267 64.01 -43.36 -31.79
N PHE A 268 63.04 -44.27 -31.89
CA PHE A 268 61.87 -44.33 -31.01
C PHE A 268 62.26 -44.62 -29.56
N CYS A 269 63.12 -45.62 -29.33
CA CYS A 269 63.62 -45.97 -27.99
C CYS A 269 64.39 -44.80 -27.32
N LYS A 270 65.09 -43.97 -28.11
CA LYS A 270 65.76 -42.76 -27.60
C LYS A 270 64.78 -41.67 -27.16
N ARG A 271 63.65 -41.50 -27.86
CA ARG A 271 62.64 -40.47 -27.54
C ARG A 271 61.78 -40.84 -26.32
N GLN A 272 61.51 -42.12 -26.12
CA GLN A 272 60.68 -42.63 -25.01
C GLN A 272 61.48 -42.97 -23.73
N GLY A 273 62.81 -42.93 -23.78
CA GLY A 273 63.67 -43.14 -22.61
C GLY A 273 63.65 -44.56 -22.02
N LYS A 274 63.02 -45.52 -22.70
CA LYS A 274 62.93 -46.95 -22.36
C LYS A 274 63.24 -47.80 -23.59
N ARG A 275 63.84 -48.98 -23.39
CA ARG A 275 64.06 -49.98 -24.45
C ARG A 275 62.81 -50.85 -24.57
N TYR A 276 62.30 -50.98 -25.78
CA TYR A 276 61.20 -51.88 -26.14
C TYR A 276 61.73 -52.90 -27.15
N ASP A 277 61.37 -54.17 -26.99
CA ASP A 277 61.66 -55.23 -27.97
C ASP A 277 60.58 -55.27 -29.06
N ILE A 278 60.88 -55.89 -30.20
CA ILE A 278 60.01 -55.90 -31.40
C ILE A 278 58.62 -56.48 -31.09
N ASP A 279 58.56 -57.54 -30.29
CA ASP A 279 57.32 -58.23 -29.90
C ASP A 279 56.45 -57.37 -28.94
N ASP A 280 57.04 -56.41 -28.23
CA ASP A 280 56.34 -55.55 -27.27
C ASP A 280 55.71 -54.32 -27.95
N LEU A 281 56.10 -53.98 -29.18
CA LEU A 281 55.59 -52.79 -29.89
C LEU A 281 54.10 -52.88 -30.23
N GLU A 282 53.62 -54.07 -30.60
CA GLU A 282 52.18 -54.29 -30.87
C GLU A 282 51.36 -54.13 -29.58
N THR A 283 51.85 -54.65 -28.46
CA THR A 283 51.20 -54.47 -27.16
C THR A 283 51.18 -53.01 -26.72
N LEU A 284 52.28 -52.26 -26.92
CA LEU A 284 52.35 -50.83 -26.63
C LEU A 284 51.41 -50.02 -27.53
N HIS A 285 51.29 -50.38 -28.81
CA HIS A 285 50.35 -49.75 -29.73
C HIS A 285 48.90 -49.96 -29.30
N GLN A 286 48.52 -51.20 -28.99
CA GLN A 286 47.18 -51.52 -28.46
C GLN A 286 46.90 -50.82 -27.13
N GLU A 287 47.87 -50.73 -26.22
CA GLU A 287 47.75 -49.98 -24.95
C GLU A 287 47.54 -48.48 -25.18
N LEU A 288 48.28 -47.87 -26.11
CA LEU A 288 48.14 -46.45 -26.44
C LEU A 288 46.81 -46.17 -27.17
N GLU A 289 46.35 -47.06 -28.05
CA GLU A 289 45.05 -46.93 -28.71
C GLU A 289 43.89 -47.10 -27.73
N ALA A 290 43.96 -48.10 -26.83
CA ALA A 290 42.99 -48.26 -25.75
C ALA A 290 42.99 -47.03 -24.82
N ARG A 291 44.17 -46.45 -24.55
CA ARG A 291 44.29 -45.23 -23.76
C ARG A 291 43.70 -44.01 -24.48
N ILE A 292 43.92 -43.85 -25.78
CA ILE A 292 43.30 -42.80 -26.61
C ILE A 292 41.78 -42.94 -26.62
N ALA A 293 41.25 -44.16 -26.77
CA ALA A 293 39.81 -44.41 -26.72
C ALA A 293 39.22 -44.05 -25.34
N SER A 294 39.85 -44.50 -24.25
CA SER A 294 39.39 -44.17 -22.89
C SER A 294 39.47 -42.67 -22.57
N LEU A 295 40.51 -41.98 -23.07
CA LEU A 295 40.65 -40.53 -22.91
C LEU A 295 39.63 -39.77 -23.78
N SER A 296 39.35 -40.25 -25.01
CA SER A 296 38.31 -39.69 -25.88
C SER A 296 36.93 -39.79 -25.22
N ASP A 297 36.59 -40.94 -24.66
CA ASP A 297 35.34 -41.15 -23.90
C ASP A 297 35.29 -40.28 -22.64
N SER A 298 36.43 -40.08 -21.97
CA SER A 298 36.50 -39.17 -20.82
C SER A 298 36.27 -37.71 -21.22
N VAL A 299 36.78 -37.28 -22.38
CA VAL A 299 36.63 -35.90 -22.89
C VAL A 299 35.19 -35.64 -23.36
N SER A 300 34.54 -36.61 -24.00
CA SER A 300 33.12 -36.49 -24.39
C SER A 300 32.20 -36.43 -23.17
N ASN A 301 32.37 -37.33 -22.20
CA ASN A 301 31.63 -37.32 -20.93
C ASN A 301 31.85 -36.01 -20.15
N ALA A 302 33.09 -35.52 -20.12
CA ALA A 302 33.42 -34.23 -19.51
C ALA A 302 32.69 -33.07 -20.23
N GLN A 303 32.61 -33.12 -21.56
CA GLN A 303 31.89 -32.09 -22.32
C GLN A 303 30.38 -32.08 -22.01
N GLU A 304 29.76 -33.25 -21.88
CA GLU A 304 28.35 -33.38 -21.47
C GLU A 304 28.11 -32.88 -20.04
N GLN A 305 28.96 -33.28 -19.08
CA GLN A 305 28.88 -32.81 -17.70
C GLN A 305 29.04 -31.29 -17.59
N ARG A 306 29.97 -30.69 -18.38
CA ARG A 306 30.13 -29.24 -18.44
C ARG A 306 28.87 -28.55 -18.99
N MET A 307 28.23 -29.12 -20.01
CA MET A 307 26.98 -28.58 -20.54
C MET A 307 25.85 -28.63 -19.50
N ALA A 308 25.71 -29.75 -18.78
CA ALA A 308 24.73 -29.89 -17.71
C ALA A 308 24.95 -28.87 -16.58
N LEU A 309 26.18 -28.72 -16.09
CA LEU A 309 26.52 -27.73 -15.05
C LEU A 309 26.27 -26.28 -15.51
N ARG A 310 26.54 -25.96 -16.78
CA ARG A 310 26.23 -24.63 -17.34
C ARG A 310 24.72 -24.40 -17.46
N GLN A 311 23.96 -25.40 -17.88
CA GLN A 311 22.51 -25.32 -17.95
C GLN A 311 21.89 -25.10 -16.57
N GLU A 312 22.36 -25.81 -15.54
CA GLU A 312 21.94 -25.58 -14.16
C GLU A 312 22.30 -24.16 -13.67
N LEU A 313 23.50 -23.67 -13.98
CA LEU A 313 23.91 -22.30 -13.64
C LEU A 313 23.00 -21.25 -14.30
N GLU A 314 22.68 -21.40 -15.59
CA GLU A 314 21.75 -20.51 -16.30
C GLU A 314 20.33 -20.55 -15.71
N GLN A 315 19.86 -21.75 -15.31
CA GLN A 315 18.58 -21.91 -14.64
C GLN A 315 18.56 -21.23 -13.26
N LEU A 316 19.62 -21.37 -12.46
CA LEU A 316 19.73 -20.68 -11.18
C LEU A 316 19.83 -19.16 -11.35
N GLN A 317 20.56 -18.69 -12.37
CA GLN A 317 20.73 -17.28 -12.66
C GLN A 317 19.40 -16.63 -13.09
N SER A 318 18.65 -17.26 -13.99
CA SER A 318 17.32 -16.79 -14.40
C SER A 318 16.34 -16.78 -13.22
N ARG A 319 16.31 -17.83 -12.39
CA ARG A 319 15.47 -17.87 -11.18
C ARG A 319 15.85 -16.77 -10.18
N THR A 320 17.14 -16.55 -9.96
CA THR A 320 17.65 -15.48 -9.08
C THR A 320 17.24 -14.10 -9.60
N GLN A 321 17.30 -13.85 -10.90
CA GLN A 321 16.85 -12.59 -11.50
C GLN A 321 15.35 -12.36 -11.31
N THR A 322 14.52 -13.39 -11.45
CA THR A 322 13.07 -13.31 -11.20
C THR A 322 12.79 -12.96 -9.74
N LEU A 323 13.46 -13.62 -8.79
CA LEU A 323 13.33 -13.32 -7.37
C LEU A 323 13.84 -11.91 -7.03
N MET A 324 14.94 -11.46 -7.63
CA MET A 324 15.46 -10.10 -7.44
C MET A 324 14.48 -9.02 -7.91
N ARG A 325 13.76 -9.24 -9.02
CA ARG A 325 12.70 -8.33 -9.48
C ARG A 325 11.50 -8.32 -8.53
N ARG A 326 11.24 -9.45 -7.87
CA ARG A 326 10.12 -9.62 -6.95
C ARG A 326 10.38 -9.07 -5.55
N ALA A 327 11.62 -9.12 -5.07
CA ALA A 327 11.99 -8.72 -3.72
C ALA A 327 11.51 -7.31 -3.32
N PRO A 328 11.63 -6.26 -4.14
CA PRO A 328 11.11 -4.93 -3.80
C PRO A 328 9.59 -4.90 -3.60
N VAL A 329 8.85 -5.64 -4.43
CA VAL A 329 7.37 -5.72 -4.35
C VAL A 329 6.94 -6.48 -3.10
N TRP A 330 7.64 -7.57 -2.76
CA TRP A 330 7.42 -8.32 -1.53
C TRP A 330 7.71 -7.47 -0.29
N LEU A 331 8.82 -6.71 -0.29
CA LEU A 331 9.16 -5.82 0.82
C LEU A 331 8.12 -4.71 1.01
N ALA A 332 7.65 -4.10 -0.08
CA ALA A 332 6.57 -3.11 -0.02
C ALA A 332 5.26 -3.73 0.50
N ALA A 333 4.94 -4.94 0.07
CA ALA A 333 3.79 -5.69 0.55
C ALA A 333 3.90 -5.99 2.05
N GLN A 334 5.09 -6.39 2.53
CA GLN A 334 5.32 -6.70 3.94
C GLN A 334 5.29 -5.46 4.82
N ASN A 335 5.83 -4.33 4.36
CA ASN A 335 5.69 -3.05 5.07
C ASN A 335 4.23 -2.63 5.19
N SER A 336 3.45 -2.83 4.12
CA SER A 336 2.01 -2.52 4.11
C SER A 336 1.22 -3.47 5.02
N LEU A 337 1.58 -4.76 5.06
CA LEU A 337 0.99 -5.73 5.97
C LEU A 337 1.30 -5.37 7.43
N ASN A 338 2.54 -5.03 7.76
CA ASN A 338 2.93 -4.58 9.10
C ASN A 338 2.16 -3.33 9.52
N GLN A 339 1.99 -2.37 8.60
CA GLN A 339 1.19 -1.17 8.86
C GLN A 339 -0.28 -1.51 9.15
N LEU A 340 -0.86 -2.49 8.42
CA LEU A 340 -2.22 -2.96 8.71
C LEU A 340 -2.31 -3.67 10.06
N CYS A 341 -1.35 -4.51 10.41
CA CYS A 341 -1.29 -5.18 11.70
C CYS A 341 -1.19 -4.15 12.84
N GLU A 342 -0.38 -3.10 12.69
CA GLU A 342 -0.26 -2.03 13.67
C GLU A 342 -1.56 -1.22 13.82
N GLN A 343 -2.23 -0.93 12.70
CA GLN A 343 -3.49 -0.17 12.70
C GLN A 343 -4.69 -0.97 13.22
N SER A 344 -4.72 -2.28 12.97
CA SER A 344 -5.79 -3.17 13.43
C SER A 344 -5.55 -3.76 14.82
N GLY A 345 -4.29 -3.87 15.26
CA GLY A 345 -3.90 -4.56 16.48
C GLY A 345 -3.92 -6.10 16.34
N GLU A 346 -4.22 -6.63 15.16
CA GLU A 346 -4.30 -8.05 14.87
C GLU A 346 -3.08 -8.51 14.05
N GLN A 347 -2.75 -9.80 14.14
CA GLN A 347 -1.72 -10.42 13.31
C GLN A 347 -2.37 -11.34 12.31
N PHE A 348 -2.03 -11.17 11.03
CA PHE A 348 -2.54 -11.99 9.94
C PHE A 348 -1.46 -12.98 9.49
N ALA A 349 -1.79 -14.27 9.56
CA ALA A 349 -0.94 -15.36 9.06
C ALA A 349 -1.28 -15.74 7.61
N SER A 350 -2.49 -15.40 7.13
CA SER A 350 -2.92 -15.75 5.79
C SER A 350 -3.77 -14.65 5.12
N GLY A 351 -3.80 -14.69 3.78
CA GLY A 351 -4.66 -13.79 3.00
C GLY A 351 -6.16 -14.01 3.26
N GLN A 352 -6.56 -15.21 3.72
CA GLN A 352 -7.94 -15.51 4.09
C GLN A 352 -8.34 -14.72 5.35
N GLU A 353 -7.49 -14.71 6.38
CA GLU A 353 -7.73 -13.95 7.62
C GLU A 353 -7.87 -12.45 7.35
N VAL A 354 -7.08 -11.90 6.43
CA VAL A 354 -7.21 -10.49 6.00
C VAL A 354 -8.59 -10.23 5.38
N THR A 355 -9.08 -11.14 4.53
CA THR A 355 -10.41 -10.99 3.91
C THR A 355 -11.56 -11.20 4.89
N GLU A 356 -11.43 -12.14 5.83
CA GLU A 356 -12.40 -12.37 6.90
C GLU A 356 -12.48 -11.16 7.84
N TYR A 357 -11.33 -10.61 8.22
CA TYR A 357 -11.27 -9.40 9.03
C TYR A 357 -11.88 -8.20 8.31
N LEU A 358 -11.66 -8.06 7.00
CA LEU A 358 -12.32 -7.03 6.21
C LEU A 358 -13.85 -7.19 6.20
N GLN A 359 -14.37 -8.43 6.11
CA GLN A 359 -15.82 -8.66 6.18
C GLN A 359 -16.39 -8.23 7.54
N GLN A 360 -15.73 -8.61 8.64
CA GLN A 360 -16.11 -8.16 9.98
C GLN A 360 -16.03 -6.64 10.12
N LEU A 361 -15.02 -6.01 9.52
CA LEU A 361 -14.85 -4.56 9.51
C LEU A 361 -16.00 -3.86 8.76
N LEU A 362 -16.43 -4.40 7.63
CA LEU A 362 -17.56 -3.90 6.85
C LEU A 362 -18.90 -4.05 7.58
N GLU A 363 -19.10 -5.15 8.30
CA GLU A 363 -20.27 -5.34 9.16
C GLU A 363 -20.30 -4.30 10.28
N ARG A 364 -19.19 -4.14 11.01
CA ARG A 364 -19.03 -3.10 12.05
C ARG A 364 -19.22 -1.70 11.50
N GLU A 365 -18.69 -1.40 10.31
CA GLU A 365 -18.87 -0.11 9.65
C GLU A 365 -20.37 0.18 9.40
N ARG A 366 -21.10 -0.81 8.88
CA ARG A 366 -22.54 -0.68 8.61
C ARG A 366 -23.35 -0.49 9.89
N GLU A 367 -23.07 -1.28 10.91
CA GLU A 367 -23.74 -1.17 12.22
C GLU A 367 -23.52 0.23 12.82
N ALA A 368 -22.27 0.71 12.84
CA ALA A 368 -21.94 2.04 13.35
C ALA A 368 -22.57 3.17 12.53
N ILE A 369 -22.68 3.02 11.20
CA ILE A 369 -23.37 3.99 10.34
C ILE A 369 -24.86 4.04 10.67
N VAL A 370 -25.51 2.88 10.82
CA VAL A 370 -26.93 2.81 11.18
C VAL A 370 -27.18 3.43 12.54
N GLU A 371 -26.37 3.10 13.56
CA GLU A 371 -26.52 3.68 14.90
C GLU A 371 -26.30 5.20 14.88
N ARG A 372 -25.28 5.69 14.16
CA ARG A 372 -25.04 7.13 13.98
C ARG A 372 -26.24 7.82 13.33
N ASP A 373 -26.81 7.22 12.30
CA ASP A 373 -27.93 7.81 11.55
C ASP A 373 -29.22 7.80 12.37
N GLU A 374 -29.46 6.76 13.17
CA GLU A 374 -30.57 6.69 14.14
C GLU A 374 -30.42 7.76 15.23
N VAL A 375 -29.23 7.90 15.83
CA VAL A 375 -28.94 8.95 16.82
C VAL A 375 -29.10 10.34 16.20
N GLY A 376 -28.61 10.55 14.97
CA GLY A 376 -28.75 11.79 14.24
C GLY A 376 -30.19 12.11 13.84
N ALA A 377 -31.02 11.11 13.54
CA ALA A 377 -32.45 11.28 13.31
C ALA A 377 -33.18 11.66 14.61
N ARG A 378 -32.88 10.99 15.73
CA ARG A 378 -33.47 11.30 17.04
C ARG A 378 -33.07 12.69 17.52
N LYS A 379 -31.81 13.08 17.35
CA LYS A 379 -31.34 14.44 17.66
C LYS A 379 -32.13 15.50 16.90
N ARG A 380 -32.32 15.32 15.58
CA ARG A 380 -33.12 16.25 14.76
C ARG A 380 -34.58 16.32 15.19
N ALA A 381 -35.19 15.19 15.53
CA ALA A 381 -36.56 15.17 16.04
C ALA A 381 -36.70 15.95 17.37
N ILE A 382 -35.70 15.86 18.26
CA ILE A 382 -35.64 16.65 19.49
C ILE A 382 -35.42 18.13 19.19
N ASP A 383 -34.52 18.47 18.26
CA ASP A 383 -34.31 19.86 17.83
C ASP A 383 -35.62 20.49 17.32
N GLU A 384 -36.39 19.76 16.50
CA GLU A 384 -37.71 20.18 16.01
C GLU A 384 -38.76 20.31 17.14
N GLU A 385 -38.75 19.40 18.13
CA GLU A 385 -39.65 19.48 19.29
C GLU A 385 -39.34 20.68 20.18
N ILE A 386 -38.05 20.94 20.44
CA ILE A 386 -37.57 22.12 21.18
C ILE A 386 -37.98 23.39 20.45
N GLU A 387 -37.73 23.48 19.13
CA GLU A 387 -38.08 24.66 18.34
C GLU A 387 -39.58 24.95 18.42
N ARG A 388 -40.42 23.93 18.31
CA ARG A 388 -41.89 24.06 18.42
C ARG A 388 -42.33 24.56 19.80
N LEU A 389 -41.74 24.05 20.88
CA LEU A 389 -42.11 24.45 22.25
C LEU A 389 -41.52 25.81 22.66
N SER A 390 -40.38 26.20 22.07
CA SER A 390 -39.67 27.45 22.39
C SER A 390 -40.25 28.68 21.68
N GLN A 391 -41.22 28.52 20.78
CA GLN A 391 -41.86 29.65 20.12
C GLN A 391 -42.52 30.56 21.18
N PRO A 392 -42.28 31.88 21.15
CA PRO A 392 -42.89 32.81 22.08
C PRO A 392 -44.40 32.87 21.79
N GLY A 393 -45.18 32.16 22.60
CA GLY A 393 -46.61 31.99 22.41
C GLY A 393 -47.40 32.41 23.62
N GLY A 394 -48.40 33.26 23.40
CA GLY A 394 -49.29 33.76 24.46
C GLY A 394 -48.69 34.94 25.21
N SER A 395 -48.35 36.03 24.53
CA SER A 395 -47.97 37.28 25.18
C SER A 395 -49.10 37.72 26.13
N GLU A 396 -48.91 37.53 27.42
CA GLU A 396 -49.72 38.22 28.42
C GLU A 396 -49.44 39.71 28.32
N ASP A 397 -50.50 40.49 28.50
CA ASP A 397 -50.33 41.92 28.66
C ASP A 397 -49.54 42.14 29.95
N PRO A 398 -48.35 42.77 29.91
CA PRO A 398 -47.51 42.97 31.10
C PRO A 398 -48.22 43.74 32.21
N ARG A 399 -49.28 44.47 31.87
CA ARG A 399 -50.13 45.19 32.82
C ARG A 399 -50.92 44.25 33.74
N LEU A 400 -51.25 43.03 33.30
CA LEU A 400 -52.04 42.08 34.09
C LEU A 400 -51.32 41.61 35.36
N ASN A 401 -49.98 41.45 35.31
CA ASN A 401 -49.17 41.11 36.47
C ASN A 401 -49.25 42.22 37.54
N ALA A 402 -49.07 43.48 37.14
CA ALA A 402 -49.17 44.62 38.04
C ALA A 402 -50.57 44.79 38.63
N LEU A 403 -51.61 44.46 37.86
CA LEU A 403 -52.99 44.47 38.33
C LEU A 403 -53.28 43.32 39.30
N ALA A 404 -52.74 42.13 39.06
CA ALA A 404 -52.89 40.97 39.96
C ALA A 404 -52.30 41.27 41.34
N GLU A 405 -51.09 41.83 41.40
CA GLU A 405 -50.46 42.27 42.64
C GLU A 405 -51.29 43.34 43.36
N ARG A 406 -51.79 44.34 42.62
CA ARG A 406 -52.60 45.44 43.19
C ARG A 406 -53.91 44.94 43.82
N PHE A 407 -54.56 43.96 43.19
CA PHE A 407 -55.80 43.36 43.70
C PHE A 407 -55.57 42.30 44.79
N GLY A 408 -54.32 41.91 45.05
CA GLY A 408 -53.98 40.81 45.97
C GLY A 408 -54.50 39.45 45.46
N GLY A 409 -54.53 39.28 44.14
CA GLY A 409 -54.96 38.06 43.46
C GLY A 409 -53.81 37.38 42.70
N VAL A 410 -54.10 36.23 42.11
CA VAL A 410 -53.16 35.44 41.31
C VAL A 410 -53.73 35.29 39.90
N LEU A 411 -52.87 35.30 38.88
CA LEU A 411 -53.32 35.06 37.52
C LEU A 411 -53.75 33.61 37.32
N LEU A 412 -54.80 33.41 36.53
CA LEU A 412 -55.25 32.07 36.17
C LEU A 412 -54.18 31.29 35.39
N SER A 413 -53.29 31.98 34.69
CA SER A 413 -52.14 31.39 34.01
C SER A 413 -51.11 30.78 34.97
N GLU A 414 -50.91 31.39 36.14
CA GLU A 414 -50.00 30.91 37.18
C GLU A 414 -50.61 29.74 37.97
N ILE A 415 -51.93 29.72 38.17
CA ILE A 415 -52.62 28.59 38.83
C ILE A 415 -52.56 27.32 37.96
N TYR A 416 -52.69 27.47 36.63
CA TYR A 416 -52.61 26.35 35.69
C TYR A 416 -51.23 26.21 35.03
N ASP A 417 -50.17 26.62 35.71
CA ASP A 417 -48.83 26.56 35.16
C ASP A 417 -48.29 25.11 35.06
N ASP A 418 -48.77 24.24 35.97
CA ASP A 418 -48.39 22.83 36.07
C ASP A 418 -49.28 21.87 35.24
N VAL A 419 -50.23 22.40 34.46
CA VAL A 419 -51.08 21.56 33.61
C VAL A 419 -50.24 20.84 32.55
N SER A 420 -50.60 19.58 32.26
CA SER A 420 -49.89 18.76 31.27
C SER A 420 -49.87 19.42 29.87
N LEU A 421 -48.83 19.13 29.09
CA LEU A 421 -48.69 19.67 27.72
C LEU A 421 -49.84 19.26 26.78
N ASP A 422 -50.44 18.09 27.02
CA ASP A 422 -51.54 17.56 26.20
C ASP A 422 -52.86 18.24 26.54
N ASP A 423 -53.06 18.61 27.82
CA ASP A 423 -54.29 19.22 28.32
C ASP A 423 -54.26 20.75 28.26
N ALA A 424 -53.08 21.37 28.26
CA ALA A 424 -52.92 22.83 28.24
C ALA A 424 -53.63 23.52 27.04
N PRO A 425 -53.61 22.99 25.80
CA PRO A 425 -54.39 23.52 24.68
C PRO A 425 -55.90 23.44 24.89
N TYR A 426 -56.36 22.38 25.54
CA TYR A 426 -57.77 22.18 25.87
C TYR A 426 -58.24 23.22 26.88
N PHE A 427 -57.56 23.35 28.01
CA PHE A 427 -57.94 24.33 29.04
C PHE A 427 -57.82 25.76 28.54
N SER A 428 -56.80 26.07 27.73
CA SER A 428 -56.66 27.40 27.11
C SER A 428 -57.84 27.74 26.18
N ALA A 429 -58.38 26.75 25.47
CA ALA A 429 -59.57 26.93 24.63
C ALA A 429 -60.87 26.97 25.46
N LEU A 430 -60.93 26.19 26.54
CA LEU A 430 -62.07 26.10 27.45
C LEU A 430 -62.35 27.44 28.13
N TYR A 431 -61.33 28.16 28.60
CA TYR A 431 -61.51 29.47 29.24
C TYR A 431 -61.69 30.61 28.23
N GLY A 432 -61.18 30.47 27.00
CA GLY A 432 -61.32 31.48 25.94
C GLY A 432 -60.71 32.83 26.37
N PRO A 433 -61.40 33.98 26.23
CA PRO A 433 -60.88 35.27 26.71
C PRO A 433 -60.60 35.32 28.22
N SER A 434 -61.33 34.54 29.02
CA SER A 434 -61.17 34.47 30.48
C SER A 434 -59.90 33.75 30.94
N ARG A 435 -59.05 33.27 30.00
CA ARG A 435 -57.73 32.70 30.32
C ARG A 435 -56.77 33.70 30.96
N HIS A 436 -57.00 35.00 30.75
CA HIS A 436 -56.23 36.10 31.36
C HIS A 436 -56.89 36.65 32.64
N ALA A 437 -57.76 35.86 33.28
CA ALA A 437 -58.46 36.30 34.46
C ALA A 437 -57.52 36.39 35.68
N ILE A 438 -57.80 37.36 36.55
CA ILE A 438 -57.20 37.44 37.87
C ILE A 438 -58.16 36.78 38.86
N VAL A 439 -57.68 35.77 39.57
CA VAL A 439 -58.41 35.08 40.63
C VAL A 439 -58.21 35.85 41.92
N VAL A 440 -59.29 36.33 42.53
CA VAL A 440 -59.27 37.13 43.75
C VAL A 440 -60.18 36.49 44.80
N PRO A 441 -59.79 36.48 46.10
CA PRO A 441 -60.60 35.87 47.15
C PRO A 441 -61.97 36.56 47.38
N ASP A 442 -62.03 37.89 47.24
CA ASP A 442 -63.24 38.70 47.48
C ASP A 442 -63.42 39.77 46.37
N LEU A 443 -64.42 39.65 45.50
CA LEU A 443 -64.70 40.65 44.45
C LEU A 443 -65.14 42.01 45.01
N SER A 444 -65.72 42.02 46.21
CA SER A 444 -66.22 43.24 46.85
C SER A 444 -65.11 44.24 47.19
N ARG A 445 -63.89 43.76 47.48
CA ARG A 445 -62.73 44.62 47.77
C ARG A 445 -62.11 45.21 46.51
N VAL A 446 -62.25 44.50 45.39
CA VAL A 446 -61.76 44.93 44.08
C VAL A 446 -62.68 45.99 43.47
N ALA A 447 -63.98 45.93 43.76
CA ALA A 447 -64.98 46.90 43.29
C ALA A 447 -64.60 48.36 43.64
N GLU A 448 -64.06 48.61 44.84
CA GLU A 448 -63.60 49.93 45.26
C GLU A 448 -62.32 50.39 44.53
N GLN A 449 -61.48 49.44 44.10
CA GLN A 449 -60.22 49.73 43.41
C GLN A 449 -60.39 49.90 41.90
N LEU A 450 -61.48 49.35 41.33
CA LEU A 450 -61.88 49.50 39.93
C LEU A 450 -62.30 50.94 39.59
N GLU A 451 -62.82 51.71 40.56
CA GLU A 451 -63.15 53.12 40.38
C GLU A 451 -61.87 53.98 40.28
N GLY A 452 -61.48 54.35 39.06
CA GLY A 452 -60.30 55.19 38.78
C GLY A 452 -59.10 54.47 38.17
N LEU A 453 -59.31 53.27 37.61
CA LEU A 453 -58.28 52.50 36.91
C LEU A 453 -58.15 52.97 35.45
N GLU A 454 -57.05 53.69 35.15
CA GLU A 454 -56.78 54.21 33.80
C GLU A 454 -55.86 53.30 32.98
N ASP A 455 -55.06 52.44 33.63
CA ASP A 455 -54.07 51.56 32.98
C ASP A 455 -54.46 50.07 33.08
N CYS A 456 -55.47 49.67 32.30
CA CYS A 456 -55.91 48.28 32.17
C CYS A 456 -56.17 47.90 30.69
N PRO A 457 -56.20 46.60 30.35
CA PRO A 457 -56.70 46.15 29.05
C PRO A 457 -58.19 46.51 28.86
N GLU A 458 -58.65 46.49 27.61
CA GLU A 458 -60.04 46.81 27.26
C GLU A 458 -61.05 45.88 27.94
N ASP A 459 -60.71 44.59 28.06
CA ASP A 459 -61.49 43.57 28.76
C ASP A 459 -60.67 42.99 29.92
N LEU A 460 -61.11 43.22 31.16
CA LEU A 460 -60.52 42.65 32.38
C LEU A 460 -61.46 41.59 32.97
N TYR A 461 -60.96 40.35 33.08
CA TYR A 461 -61.71 39.25 33.69
C TYR A 461 -61.26 39.04 35.14
N LEU A 462 -62.23 38.97 36.05
CA LEU A 462 -62.01 38.72 37.47
C LEU A 462 -62.83 37.48 37.86
N ILE A 463 -62.21 36.53 38.56
CA ILE A 463 -62.89 35.34 39.06
C ILE A 463 -62.76 35.31 40.58
N GLU A 464 -63.89 35.09 41.27
CA GLU A 464 -63.88 34.85 42.70
C GLU A 464 -63.51 33.39 42.97
N GLY A 465 -62.45 33.15 43.74
CA GLY A 465 -62.00 31.80 44.04
C GLY A 465 -60.78 31.79 44.95
N ASP A 466 -60.53 30.64 45.58
CA ASP A 466 -59.29 30.41 46.33
C ASP A 466 -58.18 30.00 45.34
N PRO A 467 -57.07 30.76 45.25
CA PRO A 467 -55.94 30.40 44.39
C PRO A 467 -55.33 29.02 44.67
N GLN A 468 -55.44 28.49 45.90
CA GLN A 468 -54.83 27.20 46.28
C GLN A 468 -55.71 25.99 45.97
N SER A 469 -57.02 26.18 45.79
CA SER A 469 -57.96 25.11 45.49
C SER A 469 -59.05 25.62 44.56
N PHE A 470 -58.64 26.04 43.37
CA PHE A 470 -59.53 26.55 42.34
C PHE A 470 -60.44 25.42 41.79
N ASP A 471 -61.72 25.71 41.61
CA ASP A 471 -62.73 24.72 41.19
C ASP A 471 -63.12 24.91 39.71
N ASP A 472 -62.97 23.85 38.92
CA ASP A 472 -63.06 23.85 37.45
C ASP A 472 -64.52 23.79 36.91
N SER A 473 -65.51 23.65 37.79
CA SER A 473 -66.80 23.02 37.46
C SER A 473 -67.91 23.95 36.90
N VAL A 474 -67.57 25.02 36.18
CA VAL A 474 -68.55 26.09 35.83
C VAL A 474 -69.06 26.06 34.38
N PHE A 475 -68.43 25.35 33.44
CA PHE A 475 -68.79 25.45 32.01
C PHE A 475 -69.65 24.29 31.48
N SER A 476 -70.69 24.62 30.71
CA SER A 476 -71.43 23.65 29.88
C SER A 476 -70.77 23.55 28.50
N VAL A 477 -70.12 22.41 28.22
CA VAL A 477 -69.17 22.26 27.12
C VAL A 477 -69.52 21.07 26.21
N ASP A 478 -69.41 21.27 24.91
CA ASP A 478 -69.37 20.20 23.90
C ASP A 478 -67.96 20.15 23.27
N GLU A 479 -67.28 19.01 23.40
CA GLU A 479 -65.92 18.80 22.86
C GLU A 479 -65.94 18.39 21.39
N LEU A 480 -65.05 19.00 20.60
CA LEU A 480 -64.83 18.72 19.19
C LEU A 480 -63.34 18.40 18.94
N GLU A 481 -63.03 17.83 17.79
CA GLU A 481 -61.64 17.53 17.42
C GLU A 481 -60.81 18.82 17.33
N LYS A 482 -59.86 19.00 18.27
CA LYS A 482 -59.00 20.19 18.42
C LYS A 482 -59.75 21.51 18.69
N ALA A 483 -60.96 21.45 19.22
CA ALA A 483 -61.74 22.65 19.55
C ALA A 483 -62.78 22.38 20.63
N VAL A 484 -63.25 23.47 21.26
CA VAL A 484 -64.25 23.43 22.32
C VAL A 484 -65.40 24.37 21.96
N VAL A 485 -66.63 23.92 22.14
CA VAL A 485 -67.83 24.76 22.07
C VAL A 485 -68.40 24.95 23.47
N VAL A 486 -68.36 26.20 23.94
CA VAL A 486 -68.91 26.57 25.25
C VAL A 486 -70.23 27.30 25.05
N LYS A 487 -71.30 26.82 25.71
CA LYS A 487 -72.60 27.50 25.72
C LYS A 487 -72.58 28.58 26.81
N ILE A 488 -72.33 29.83 26.42
CA ILE A 488 -72.27 30.98 27.35
C ILE A 488 -73.66 31.38 27.84
N ALA A 489 -74.66 31.34 26.96
CA ALA A 489 -76.06 31.64 27.28
C ALA A 489 -77.00 30.84 26.37
N ASP A 490 -78.32 30.89 26.61
CA ASP A 490 -79.31 30.11 25.85
C ASP A 490 -79.33 30.35 24.34
N ARG A 491 -78.71 31.44 23.86
CA ARG A 491 -78.60 31.78 22.43
C ARG A 491 -77.19 32.20 21.99
N GLN A 492 -76.16 31.93 22.79
CA GLN A 492 -74.77 32.33 22.50
C GLN A 492 -73.79 31.17 22.73
N TRP A 493 -73.06 30.81 21.68
CA TRP A 493 -72.01 29.78 21.73
C TRP A 493 -70.66 30.42 21.41
N ARG A 494 -69.61 29.96 22.09
CA ARG A 494 -68.23 30.31 21.79
C ARG A 494 -67.51 29.07 21.26
N TYR A 495 -66.95 29.19 20.07
CA TYR A 495 -66.08 28.19 19.48
C TYR A 495 -64.63 28.63 19.65
N SER A 496 -63.85 27.83 20.35
CA SER A 496 -62.44 28.09 20.61
C SER A 496 -61.59 26.92 20.12
N ARG A 497 -60.69 27.18 19.18
CA ARG A 497 -59.71 26.18 18.70
C ARG A 497 -58.59 26.01 19.72
N PHE A 498 -58.02 24.82 19.78
CA PHE A 498 -56.80 24.59 20.55
C PHE A 498 -55.69 25.48 20.00
N PRO A 499 -55.13 26.38 20.84
CA PRO A 499 -53.98 27.16 20.43
C PRO A 499 -52.78 26.23 20.25
N SER A 500 -51.96 26.50 19.22
CA SER A 500 -50.70 25.78 19.03
C SER A 500 -49.72 26.02 20.17
N LEU A 501 -49.81 27.18 20.80
CA LEU A 501 -49.08 27.56 22.00
C LEU A 501 -50.10 27.99 23.06
N PRO A 502 -50.48 27.09 23.99
CA PRO A 502 -51.38 27.44 25.08
C PRO A 502 -50.76 28.47 26.03
N LEU A 503 -51.62 29.21 26.73
CA LEU A 503 -51.18 30.12 27.78
C LEU A 503 -50.82 29.33 29.05
N PHE A 504 -51.63 28.31 29.35
CA PHE A 504 -51.43 27.41 30.49
C PHE A 504 -50.32 26.38 30.22
N GLY A 505 -49.84 25.74 31.29
CA GLY A 505 -48.82 24.70 31.22
C GLY A 505 -47.42 25.23 30.86
N ARG A 506 -47.06 26.45 31.29
CA ARG A 506 -45.77 27.05 30.94
C ARG A 506 -44.64 26.41 31.74
N ALA A 507 -44.78 26.17 33.03
CA ALA A 507 -43.81 25.43 33.84
C ALA A 507 -43.63 24.00 33.32
N ALA A 508 -44.73 23.30 32.97
CA ALA A 508 -44.64 21.98 32.34
C ALA A 508 -43.92 22.01 30.98
N ARG A 509 -44.10 23.07 30.19
CA ARG A 509 -43.40 23.27 28.91
C ARG A 509 -41.92 23.58 29.10
N GLU A 510 -41.58 24.49 29.99
CA GLU A 510 -40.20 24.87 30.31
C GLU A 510 -39.43 23.64 30.84
N ASN A 511 -40.02 22.89 31.78
CA ASN A 511 -39.46 21.62 32.26
C ASN A 511 -39.25 20.60 31.12
N ARG A 512 -40.21 20.47 30.19
CA ARG A 512 -40.06 19.60 29.02
C ARG A 512 -38.92 20.07 28.11
N ILE A 513 -38.81 21.37 27.84
CA ILE A 513 -37.73 21.96 27.04
C ILE A 513 -36.38 21.67 27.69
N GLU A 514 -36.24 21.84 29.00
CA GLU A 514 -35.01 21.52 29.73
C GLU A 514 -34.64 20.03 29.63
N THR A 515 -35.61 19.12 29.80
CA THR A 515 -35.35 17.67 29.63
C THR A 515 -34.94 17.31 28.20
N LEU A 516 -35.55 17.95 27.19
CA LEU A 516 -35.18 17.78 25.79
C LEU A 516 -33.79 18.35 25.49
N HIS A 517 -33.40 19.48 26.08
CA HIS A 517 -32.04 19.99 25.97
C HIS A 517 -31.01 19.03 26.57
N ALA A 518 -31.30 18.46 27.74
CA ALA A 518 -30.42 17.45 28.35
C ALA A 518 -30.29 16.19 27.47
N GLU A 519 -31.41 15.69 26.90
CA GLU A 519 -31.39 14.56 25.97
C GLU A 519 -30.61 14.91 24.69
N ARG A 520 -30.83 16.12 24.13
CA ARG A 520 -30.12 16.61 22.94
C ARG A 520 -28.61 16.65 23.14
N GLU A 521 -28.12 17.18 24.26
CA GLU A 521 -26.69 17.23 24.56
C GLU A 521 -26.10 15.81 24.66
N SER A 522 -26.79 14.90 25.35
CA SER A 522 -26.36 13.48 25.43
C SER A 522 -26.31 12.79 24.07
N LEU A 523 -27.29 13.05 23.20
CA LEU A 523 -27.30 12.52 21.84
C LEU A 523 -26.24 13.19 20.97
N SER A 524 -25.93 14.47 21.20
CA SER A 524 -24.89 15.20 20.48
C SER A 524 -23.50 14.63 20.77
N GLU A 525 -23.20 14.34 22.04
CA GLU A 525 -21.96 13.67 22.45
C GLU A 525 -21.86 12.26 21.85
N ARG A 526 -22.95 11.48 21.93
CA ARG A 526 -23.01 10.14 21.35
C ARG A 526 -22.89 10.16 19.81
N PHE A 527 -23.47 11.16 19.16
CA PHE A 527 -23.35 11.34 17.72
C PHE A 527 -21.91 11.68 17.31
N ALA A 528 -21.22 12.52 18.08
CA ALA A 528 -19.83 12.90 17.82
C ALA A 528 -18.88 11.69 17.95
N THR A 529 -19.05 10.89 19.01
CA THR A 529 -18.26 9.66 19.24
C THR A 529 -18.48 8.63 18.14
N LEU A 530 -19.75 8.32 17.81
CA LEU A 530 -20.08 7.40 16.71
C LEU A 530 -19.56 7.90 15.35
N SER A 531 -19.65 9.21 15.08
CA SER A 531 -19.12 9.79 13.84
C SER A 531 -17.61 9.62 13.72
N PHE A 532 -16.88 9.79 14.82
CA PHE A 532 -15.44 9.56 14.86
C PHE A 532 -15.11 8.07 14.63
N ASP A 533 -15.84 7.15 15.26
CA ASP A 533 -15.64 5.72 15.11
C ASP A 533 -15.93 5.24 13.68
N VAL A 534 -16.97 5.77 13.03
CA VAL A 534 -17.25 5.51 11.61
C VAL A 534 -16.08 5.99 10.74
N GLN A 535 -15.57 7.22 10.95
CA GLN A 535 -14.43 7.72 10.19
C GLN A 535 -13.17 6.87 10.39
N LYS A 536 -12.90 6.44 11.62
CA LYS A 536 -11.76 5.57 11.94
C LYS A 536 -11.90 4.23 11.22
N THR A 537 -13.08 3.62 11.28
CA THR A 537 -13.39 2.34 10.62
C THR A 537 -13.27 2.45 9.09
N GLN A 538 -13.75 3.55 8.50
CA GLN A 538 -13.63 3.82 7.06
C GLN A 538 -12.17 3.96 6.61
N ARG A 539 -11.33 4.64 7.40
CA ARG A 539 -9.89 4.75 7.10
C ARG A 539 -9.21 3.39 7.13
N LEU A 540 -9.54 2.55 8.11
CA LEU A 540 -9.05 1.17 8.17
C LEU A 540 -9.52 0.37 6.95
N HIS A 541 -10.81 0.41 6.62
CA HIS A 541 -11.36 -0.27 5.45
C HIS A 541 -10.62 0.15 4.17
N GLN A 542 -10.39 1.45 3.94
CA GLN A 542 -9.62 1.91 2.78
C GLN A 542 -8.16 1.41 2.78
N ALA A 543 -7.52 1.30 3.94
CA ALA A 543 -6.19 0.72 4.05
C ALA A 543 -6.19 -0.77 3.66
N PHE A 544 -7.14 -1.55 4.18
CA PHE A 544 -7.32 -2.97 3.83
C PHE A 544 -7.63 -3.15 2.34
N SER A 545 -8.53 -2.34 1.77
CA SER A 545 -8.87 -2.40 0.34
C SER A 545 -7.67 -2.08 -0.55
N ARG A 546 -6.82 -1.10 -0.20
CA ARG A 546 -5.57 -0.81 -0.92
C ARG A 546 -4.59 -1.97 -0.85
N PHE A 547 -4.41 -2.56 0.33
CA PHE A 547 -3.55 -3.71 0.51
C PHE A 547 -4.01 -4.93 -0.29
N ILE A 548 -5.33 -5.19 -0.29
CA ILE A 548 -5.91 -6.30 -1.07
C ILE A 548 -5.70 -6.10 -2.57
N GLY A 549 -5.89 -4.88 -3.06
CA GLY A 549 -5.72 -4.56 -4.49
C GLY A 549 -4.28 -4.63 -4.98
N SER A 550 -3.29 -4.32 -4.13
CA SER A 550 -1.90 -4.14 -4.57
C SER A 550 -0.91 -5.19 -4.05
N HIS A 551 -1.17 -5.79 -2.88
CA HIS A 551 -0.13 -6.49 -2.11
C HIS A 551 -0.53 -7.89 -1.62
N LEU A 552 -1.83 -8.22 -1.53
CA LEU A 552 -2.32 -9.51 -1.00
C LEU A 552 -1.71 -10.74 -1.69
N ALA A 553 -1.51 -10.70 -3.00
CA ALA A 553 -0.97 -11.81 -3.77
C ALA A 553 0.50 -12.14 -3.44
N VAL A 554 1.26 -11.19 -2.90
CA VAL A 554 2.71 -11.32 -2.67
C VAL A 554 3.06 -11.31 -1.18
N ALA A 555 2.25 -10.67 -0.33
CA ALA A 555 2.56 -10.47 1.09
C ALA A 555 2.78 -11.76 1.90
N PHE A 556 2.07 -12.85 1.55
CA PHE A 556 2.10 -14.11 2.31
C PHE A 556 3.03 -15.17 1.71
N GLU A 557 3.87 -14.80 0.74
CA GLU A 557 4.86 -15.71 0.20
C GLU A 557 6.16 -15.71 1.01
N ASP A 558 6.96 -16.76 0.84
CA ASP A 558 8.28 -16.89 1.47
C ASP A 558 9.22 -15.75 1.08
N ASP A 559 10.14 -15.40 1.98
CA ASP A 559 11.09 -14.31 1.77
C ASP A 559 12.00 -14.59 0.54
N PRO A 560 11.88 -13.79 -0.53
CA PRO A 560 12.68 -13.97 -1.73
C PRO A 560 14.19 -13.77 -1.46
N GLU A 561 14.59 -12.98 -0.45
CA GLU A 561 16.01 -12.82 -0.11
C GLU A 561 16.62 -14.09 0.47
N GLU A 562 15.88 -14.82 1.30
CA GLU A 562 16.35 -16.09 1.85
C GLU A 562 16.55 -17.12 0.74
N GLU A 563 15.61 -17.20 -0.20
CA GLU A 563 15.77 -18.05 -1.39
C GLU A 563 16.96 -17.62 -2.24
N ILE A 564 17.15 -16.32 -2.49
CA ILE A 564 18.30 -15.78 -3.25
C ILE A 564 19.61 -16.17 -2.57
N ARG A 565 19.72 -16.10 -1.24
CA ARG A 565 20.92 -16.52 -0.50
C ARG A 565 21.22 -18.01 -0.71
N LYS A 566 20.19 -18.86 -0.63
CA LYS A 566 20.32 -20.31 -0.91
C LYS A 566 20.77 -20.56 -2.36
N LEU A 567 20.14 -19.91 -3.34
CA LEU A 567 20.49 -20.05 -4.76
C LEU A 567 21.90 -19.55 -5.07
N ASN A 568 22.34 -18.43 -4.49
CA ASN A 568 23.69 -17.92 -4.65
C ASN A 568 24.74 -18.85 -4.03
N SER A 569 24.45 -19.46 -2.89
CA SER A 569 25.36 -20.47 -2.30
C SER A 569 25.53 -21.68 -3.23
N ARG A 570 24.42 -22.17 -3.80
CA ARG A 570 24.42 -23.25 -4.79
C ARG A 570 25.13 -22.86 -6.08
N ARG A 571 24.96 -21.62 -6.54
CA ARG A 571 25.70 -21.08 -7.70
C ARG A 571 27.20 -21.12 -7.45
N GLY A 572 27.67 -20.69 -6.28
CA GLY A 572 29.09 -20.73 -5.90
C GLY A 572 29.64 -22.16 -5.75
N GLU A 573 28.81 -23.15 -5.40
CA GLU A 573 29.19 -24.57 -5.46
C GLU A 573 29.37 -25.04 -6.91
N LEU A 574 28.42 -24.72 -7.79
CA LEU A 574 28.48 -25.11 -9.21
C LEU A 574 29.61 -24.41 -9.96
N GLU A 575 29.90 -23.13 -9.70
CA GLU A 575 31.05 -22.41 -10.25
C GLU A 575 32.38 -23.07 -9.84
N ARG A 576 32.50 -23.50 -8.57
CA ARG A 576 33.67 -24.26 -8.11
C ARG A 576 33.77 -25.63 -8.77
N ALA A 577 32.65 -26.35 -8.90
CA ALA A 577 32.61 -27.64 -9.59
C ALA A 577 33.00 -27.50 -11.07
N LEU A 578 32.53 -26.45 -11.74
CA LEU A 578 32.87 -26.14 -13.12
C LEU A 578 34.37 -25.82 -13.28
N SER A 579 34.94 -25.03 -12.36
CA SER A 579 36.37 -24.71 -12.36
C SER A 579 37.25 -25.94 -12.12
N ALA A 580 36.87 -26.81 -11.18
CA ALA A 580 37.57 -28.08 -10.95
C ALA A 580 37.52 -28.98 -12.19
N HIS A 581 36.33 -29.11 -12.78
CA HIS A 581 36.12 -29.90 -13.98
C HIS A 581 36.86 -29.34 -15.21
N GLU A 582 36.99 -28.01 -15.35
CA GLU A 582 37.82 -27.39 -16.39
C GLU A 582 39.32 -27.68 -16.21
N SER A 583 39.80 -27.73 -14.96
CA SER A 583 41.19 -28.12 -14.66
C SER A 583 41.46 -29.59 -15.01
N ASP A 584 40.57 -30.51 -14.61
CA ASP A 584 40.69 -31.93 -14.91
C ASP A 584 40.64 -32.21 -16.42
N ASN A 585 39.75 -31.52 -17.14
CA ASN A 585 39.64 -31.67 -18.59
C ASN A 585 40.90 -31.14 -19.33
N GLN A 586 41.53 -30.07 -18.84
CA GLN A 586 42.82 -29.61 -19.39
C GLN A 586 43.92 -30.67 -19.21
N GLN A 587 43.98 -31.32 -18.05
CA GLN A 587 44.95 -32.40 -17.81
C GLN A 587 44.70 -33.60 -18.74
N ASN A 588 43.44 -34.03 -18.89
CA ASN A 588 43.07 -35.13 -19.78
C ASN A 588 43.39 -34.81 -21.25
N ARG A 589 43.20 -33.56 -21.67
CA ARG A 589 43.51 -33.11 -23.03
C ARG A 589 45.01 -33.12 -23.32
N VAL A 590 45.85 -32.70 -22.37
CA VAL A 590 47.31 -32.78 -22.50
C VAL A 590 47.77 -34.25 -22.58
N GLN A 591 47.20 -35.14 -21.76
CA GLN A 591 47.49 -36.58 -21.82
C GLN A 591 47.03 -37.21 -23.15
N TYR A 592 45.89 -36.77 -23.69
CA TYR A 592 45.39 -37.22 -24.99
C TYR A 592 46.31 -36.80 -26.14
N GLU A 593 46.79 -35.56 -26.14
CA GLU A 593 47.76 -35.07 -27.14
C GLU A 593 49.08 -35.84 -27.07
N GLN A 594 49.61 -36.08 -25.86
CA GLN A 594 50.81 -36.90 -25.66
C GLN A 594 50.64 -38.36 -26.13
N ALA A 595 49.48 -38.99 -25.85
CA ALA A 595 49.21 -40.35 -26.31
C ALA A 595 49.09 -40.43 -27.85
N LYS A 596 48.47 -39.42 -28.48
CA LYS A 596 48.33 -39.32 -29.93
C LYS A 596 49.68 -39.09 -30.64
N GLU A 597 50.55 -38.27 -30.06
CA GLU A 597 51.94 -38.11 -30.51
C GLU A 597 52.74 -39.42 -30.36
N GLY A 598 52.49 -40.19 -29.30
CA GLY A 598 53.06 -41.53 -29.12
C GLY A 598 52.66 -42.51 -30.23
N VAL A 599 51.38 -42.54 -30.60
CA VAL A 599 50.87 -43.40 -31.68
C VAL A 599 51.37 -42.96 -33.07
N SER A 600 51.44 -41.65 -33.34
CA SER A 600 51.95 -41.16 -34.63
C SER A 600 53.44 -41.47 -34.82
N ALA A 601 54.22 -41.47 -33.73
CA ALA A 601 55.62 -41.90 -33.72
C ALA A 601 55.81 -43.42 -33.90
N LEU A 602 54.81 -44.24 -33.59
CA LEU A 602 54.82 -45.71 -33.75
C LEU A 602 54.38 -46.19 -35.15
N LYS A 603 53.62 -45.39 -35.91
CA LYS A 603 53.19 -45.74 -37.29
C LYS A 603 54.32 -46.02 -38.30
N PRO A 604 55.46 -45.28 -38.31
CA PRO A 604 56.55 -45.57 -39.24
C PRO A 604 57.23 -46.94 -39.06
N PRO A 605 57.55 -47.43 -37.85
CA PRO A 605 58.20 -48.74 -37.67
C PRO A 605 57.29 -49.97 -37.80
N ALA A 606 55.98 -49.88 -37.54
CA ALA A 606 55.08 -51.03 -37.57
C ALA A 606 54.77 -51.56 -38.99
N ALA A 607 54.68 -50.67 -39.98
CA ALA A 607 54.36 -51.05 -41.37
C ALA A 607 55.50 -51.81 -42.10
N ALA A 608 56.73 -51.78 -41.56
CA ALA A 608 57.90 -52.42 -42.15
C ALA A 608 58.21 -53.81 -41.55
N LEU A 609 57.44 -54.27 -40.55
CA LEU A 609 57.78 -55.42 -39.72
C LEU A 609 56.66 -56.46 -39.56
N GLU A 610 55.61 -56.48 -40.40
CA GLU A 610 54.67 -57.60 -40.41
C GLU A 610 55.41 -58.91 -40.77
N PRO A 611 55.48 -59.91 -39.86
CA PRO A 611 55.92 -61.23 -40.24
C PRO A 611 54.75 -61.92 -40.97
N ALA A 612 54.96 -62.34 -42.22
CA ALA A 612 54.08 -63.28 -42.88
C ALA A 612 54.14 -64.64 -42.14
N GLY A 613 53.30 -64.79 -41.12
CA GLY A 613 52.98 -66.07 -40.49
C GLY A 613 51.85 -66.75 -41.26
N GLY A 614 52.19 -67.79 -42.02
CA GLY A 614 51.25 -68.66 -42.74
C GLY A 614 51.72 -69.06 -44.12
#